data_AF-A0A127PF38-F1
#
_entry.id   AF-A0A127PF38-F1
#
_cell.length_a   1.000
_cell.length_b   1.000
_cell.length_c   1.000
_cell.angle_alpha   90.00
_cell.angle_beta   90.00
_cell.angle_gamma   90.00
#
_symmetry.space_group_name_H-M   'P 1'
#
loop_
_entity.id
_entity.type
_entity.pdbx_description
1 polymer ?
#
loop_
_entity_poly.entity_id
_entity_poly.type
_entity_poly.pdbx_seq_one_letter_code
_entity_poly.pdbx_strand_id
1 'polypeptide(L)'
;MNDTMRFTPATILVKRGETVRFLVKNSGKVKHEMVLGSIKELQEHAALMQKFPEMEHSDPNQVSLAPGKSGELIWQFSKAGRFDFACLQPGHFEAGMRGDIVVK
;
A
#
# COMPACT_ATOMS: atom_id res chain seq x y z
N MET A 1 -7.17 -4.74 5.14
CA MET A 1 -5.89 -5.38 5.54
C MET A 1 -5.98 -5.87 6.97
N ASN A 2 -5.25 -6.93 7.30
CA ASN A 2 -5.22 -7.55 8.64
C ASN A 2 -3.84 -8.17 8.94
N ASP A 3 -3.71 -8.81 10.09
CA ASP A 3 -2.45 -9.36 10.58
C ASP A 3 -2.00 -10.65 9.87
N THR A 4 -2.71 -11.11 8.84
CA THR A 4 -2.20 -12.18 7.96
C THR A 4 -1.23 -11.65 6.91
N MET A 5 -0.83 -10.37 6.99
CA MET A 5 0.07 -9.71 6.04
C MET A 5 -0.45 -9.79 4.61
N ARG A 6 -1.76 -9.58 4.42
CA ARG A 6 -2.41 -9.61 3.10
C ARG A 6 -3.38 -8.44 2.94
N PHE A 7 -3.50 -7.98 1.71
CA PHE A 7 -4.58 -7.11 1.29
C PHE A 7 -5.76 -7.92 0.76
N THR A 8 -6.96 -7.35 0.87
CA THR A 8 -8.18 -7.92 0.29
C THR A 8 -9.01 -6.76 -0.25
N PRO A 9 -9.25 -6.70 -1.57
CA PRO A 9 -8.68 -7.57 -2.61
C PRO A 9 -7.15 -7.41 -2.75
N ALA A 10 -6.47 -8.41 -3.32
CA ALA A 10 -5.04 -8.35 -3.62
C ALA A 10 -4.73 -7.77 -5.01
N THR A 11 -5.71 -7.80 -5.92
CA THR A 11 -5.62 -7.22 -7.26
C THR A 11 -6.79 -6.28 -7.50
N ILE A 12 -6.53 -5.13 -8.09
CA ILE A 12 -7.54 -4.10 -8.41
C ILE A 12 -7.44 -3.77 -9.90
N LEU A 13 -8.59 -3.71 -10.58
CA LEU A 13 -8.68 -3.32 -11.98
C LEU A 13 -9.16 -1.89 -12.08
N VAL A 14 -8.46 -1.07 -12.86
CA VAL A 14 -8.74 0.37 -13.01
C VAL A 14 -8.66 0.75 -14.48
N LYS A 15 -9.44 1.75 -14.91
CA LYS A 15 -9.30 2.31 -16.26
C LYS A 15 -8.29 3.45 -16.28
N ARG A 16 -7.52 3.56 -17.36
CA ARG A 16 -6.62 4.69 -17.56
C ARG A 16 -7.41 6.02 -17.53
N GLY A 17 -6.93 6.96 -16.73
CA GLY A 17 -7.54 8.27 -16.51
C GLY A 17 -8.52 8.31 -15.33
N GLU A 18 -8.84 7.16 -14.74
CA GLU A 18 -9.77 7.05 -13.61
C GLU A 18 -9.12 7.56 -12.31
N THR A 19 -9.92 8.31 -11.54
CA THR A 19 -9.60 8.66 -10.16
C THR A 19 -10.29 7.67 -9.23
N VAL A 20 -9.50 6.89 -8.52
CA VAL A 20 -9.99 5.88 -7.58
C VAL A 20 -9.84 6.42 -6.16
N ARG A 21 -10.91 6.30 -5.37
CA ARG A 21 -10.88 6.49 -3.92
C ARG A 21 -10.76 5.12 -3.26
N PHE A 22 -9.60 4.82 -2.70
CA PHE A 22 -9.39 3.64 -1.87
C PHE A 22 -9.90 3.92 -0.46
N LEU A 23 -10.89 3.14 -0.01
CA LEU A 23 -11.30 3.11 1.40
C LEU A 23 -10.59 1.94 2.06
N VAL A 24 -9.58 2.26 2.87
CA VAL A 24 -8.72 1.25 3.50
C VAL A 24 -9.13 1.08 4.95
N LYS A 25 -9.32 -0.16 5.38
CA LYS A 25 -9.57 -0.53 6.78
C LYS A 25 -8.48 -1.47 7.27
N ASN A 26 -7.91 -1.12 8.42
CA ASN A 26 -7.08 -2.01 9.22
C ASN A 26 -7.98 -2.78 10.21
N SER A 27 -8.23 -4.05 9.95
CA SER A 27 -8.96 -4.93 10.88
C SER A 27 -8.04 -5.80 11.73
N GLY A 28 -6.73 -5.51 11.72
CA GLY A 28 -5.72 -6.16 12.54
C GLY A 28 -5.49 -5.46 13.88
N LYS A 29 -4.53 -5.99 14.63
CA LYS A 29 -4.07 -5.51 15.94
C LYS A 29 -2.74 -4.77 15.87
N VAL A 30 -2.05 -4.80 14.73
CA VAL A 30 -0.83 -4.00 14.50
C VAL A 30 -1.07 -2.88 13.50
N LYS A 31 -0.16 -1.90 13.45
CA LYS A 31 -0.19 -0.83 12.45
C LYS A 31 0.01 -1.43 11.07
N HIS A 32 -0.77 -0.95 10.11
CA HIS A 32 -0.64 -1.32 8.70
C HIS A 32 -0.78 -0.09 7.85
N GLU A 33 -0.24 -0.15 6.64
CA GLU A 33 -0.34 0.91 5.66
C GLU A 33 -0.56 0.36 4.26
N MET A 34 -0.95 1.24 3.36
CA MET A 34 -1.01 0.99 1.93
C MET A 34 -0.25 2.12 1.25
N VAL A 35 0.88 1.79 0.62
CA VAL A 35 1.70 2.70 -0.18
C VAL A 35 1.59 2.28 -1.63
N LEU A 36 1.23 3.19 -2.54
CA LEU A 36 1.18 2.95 -3.99
C LEU A 36 2.56 3.19 -4.61
N GLY A 37 3.02 2.33 -5.50
CA GLY A 37 4.29 2.55 -6.20
C GLY A 37 4.59 1.48 -7.24
N SER A 38 5.70 1.63 -7.96
CA SER A 38 6.25 0.49 -8.69
C SER A 38 6.86 -0.52 -7.70
N ILE A 39 6.90 -1.81 -8.07
CA ILE A 39 7.54 -2.83 -7.24
C ILE A 39 8.97 -2.46 -6.82
N LYS A 40 9.73 -1.79 -7.71
CA LYS A 40 11.11 -1.38 -7.42
C LYS A 40 11.15 -0.32 -6.32
N GLU A 41 10.34 0.73 -6.43
CA GLU A 41 10.26 1.81 -5.43
C GLU A 41 9.81 1.25 -4.07
N LEU A 42 8.83 0.35 -4.07
CA LEU A 42 8.34 -0.28 -2.84
C LEU A 42 9.40 -1.16 -2.17
N GLN A 43 10.20 -1.91 -2.94
CA GLN A 43 11.31 -2.71 -2.42
C GLN A 43 12.43 -1.84 -1.84
N GLU A 44 12.80 -0.77 -2.54
CA GLU A 44 13.81 0.18 -2.08
C GLU A 44 13.36 0.86 -0.78
N HIS A 45 12.09 1.27 -0.72
CA HIS A 45 11.52 1.88 0.49
C HIS A 45 11.43 0.87 1.64
N ALA A 46 10.97 -0.37 1.42
CA ALA A 46 10.99 -1.41 2.45
C ALA A 46 12.41 -1.64 3.03
N ALA A 47 13.44 -1.68 2.18
CA ALA A 47 14.83 -1.82 2.61
C ALA A 47 15.33 -0.60 3.40
N LEU A 48 14.87 0.61 3.07
CA LEU A 48 15.16 1.81 3.86
C LEU A 48 14.49 1.77 5.24
N MET A 49 13.26 1.29 5.33
CA MET A 49 12.54 1.16 6.61
C MET A 49 13.20 0.15 7.55
N GLN A 50 13.77 -0.92 7.01
CA GLN A 50 14.55 -1.87 7.81
C GLN A 50 15.82 -1.22 8.39
N LYS A 51 16.46 -0.30 7.66
CA LYS A 51 17.65 0.41 8.11
C LYS A 51 17.34 1.54 9.08
N PHE A 52 16.19 2.20 8.88
CA PHE A 52 15.76 3.38 9.62
C PHE A 52 14.31 3.21 10.08
N PRO A 53 14.05 2.38 11.11
CA PRO A 53 12.69 2.02 11.54
C PRO A 53 11.88 3.19 12.12
N GLU A 54 12.55 4.30 12.46
CA GLU A 54 11.91 5.52 12.95
C GLU A 54 11.57 6.52 11.83
N MET A 55 11.85 6.18 10.56
CA MET A 55 11.49 7.06 9.45
C MET A 55 9.97 7.24 9.39
N GLU A 56 9.53 8.46 9.18
CA GLU A 56 8.11 8.76 9.08
C GLU A 56 7.60 8.34 7.70
N HIS A 57 6.60 7.46 7.69
CA HIS A 57 5.85 7.15 6.49
C HIS A 57 4.83 8.26 6.34
N SER A 58 5.11 9.31 5.56
CA SER A 58 4.20 10.44 5.27
C SER A 58 4.20 10.87 3.79
N ASP A 59 4.19 9.92 2.85
CA ASP A 59 4.12 10.24 1.43
C ASP A 59 2.69 10.52 0.91
N PRO A 60 2.50 11.31 -0.16
CA PRO A 60 1.16 11.61 -0.72
C PRO A 60 0.43 10.40 -1.31
N ASN A 61 1.17 9.35 -1.67
CA ASN A 61 0.70 8.13 -2.32
C ASN A 61 0.44 7.00 -1.32
N GLN A 62 0.16 7.31 -0.06
CA GLN A 62 -0.03 6.30 0.98
C GLN A 62 -1.19 6.60 1.93
N VAL A 63 -1.56 5.59 2.72
CA VAL A 63 -2.35 5.75 3.95
C VAL A 63 -1.82 4.85 5.06
N SER A 64 -1.52 5.42 6.23
CA SER A 64 -1.09 4.71 7.44
C SER A 64 -2.24 4.58 8.44
N LEU A 65 -2.51 3.39 8.95
CA LEU A 65 -3.66 3.11 9.81
C LEU A 65 -3.29 2.34 11.08
N ALA A 66 -3.62 2.94 12.22
CA ALA A 66 -3.62 2.26 13.51
C ALA A 66 -4.64 1.11 13.54
N PRO A 67 -4.51 0.16 14.51
CA PRO A 67 -5.44 -0.95 14.67
C PRO A 67 -6.91 -0.50 14.74
N GLY A 68 -7.77 -1.19 14.00
CA GLY A 68 -9.22 -0.91 13.96
C GLY A 68 -9.62 0.38 13.23
N LYS A 69 -8.66 1.16 12.70
CA LYS A 69 -8.95 2.43 12.01
C LYS A 69 -9.18 2.23 10.51
N SER A 70 -9.80 3.24 9.91
CA SER A 70 -10.01 3.35 8.46
C SER A 70 -9.50 4.71 7.99
N GLY A 71 -9.15 4.79 6.71
CA GLY A 71 -8.74 6.03 6.06
C GLY A 71 -8.93 5.93 4.55
N GLU A 72 -8.63 7.02 3.86
CA GLU A 72 -8.78 7.11 2.42
C GLU A 72 -7.49 7.51 1.71
N LEU A 73 -7.33 7.00 0.50
CA LEU A 73 -6.31 7.43 -0.46
C LEU A 73 -7.00 7.67 -1.80
N ILE A 74 -6.89 8.89 -2.33
CA ILE A 74 -7.47 9.25 -3.62
C ILE A 74 -6.35 9.38 -4.63
N TRP A 75 -6.42 8.61 -5.71
CA TRP A 75 -5.35 8.55 -6.70
C TRP A 75 -5.89 8.51 -8.13
N GLN A 76 -5.28 9.28 -9.02
CA GLN A 76 -5.59 9.25 -10.44
C GLN A 76 -4.56 8.42 -11.21
N PHE A 77 -5.02 7.38 -11.91
CA PHE A 77 -4.18 6.50 -12.72
C PHE A 77 -4.06 7.02 -14.16
N SER A 78 -3.15 7.96 -14.40
CA SER A 78 -2.96 8.58 -15.71
C SER A 78 -2.25 7.70 -16.75
N LYS A 79 -1.53 6.65 -16.31
CA LYS A 79 -0.75 5.76 -17.17
C LYS A 79 -1.34 4.34 -17.13
N ALA A 80 -1.41 3.68 -18.29
CA ALA A 80 -1.74 2.26 -18.37
C ALA A 80 -0.53 1.41 -17.92
N GLY A 81 -0.79 0.20 -17.44
CA GLY A 81 0.24 -0.72 -16.99
C GLY A 81 -0.09 -1.37 -15.64
N ARG A 82 0.93 -1.99 -15.05
CA ARG A 82 0.84 -2.58 -13.72
C ARG A 82 1.52 -1.67 -12.70
N PHE A 83 0.79 -1.35 -11.65
CA PHE A 83 1.29 -0.69 -10.44
C PHE A 83 1.12 -1.63 -9.28
N ASP A 84 1.79 -1.35 -8.17
CA ASP A 84 1.74 -2.17 -6.98
C ASP A 84 1.35 -1.33 -5.77
N PHE A 85 0.94 -2.02 -4.72
CA PHE A 85 0.80 -1.43 -3.40
C PHE A 85 1.31 -2.39 -2.35
N ALA A 86 1.82 -1.83 -1.25
CA ALA A 86 2.44 -2.60 -0.20
C ALA A 86 2.26 -1.97 1.18
N CYS A 87 2.46 -2.78 2.21
CA CYS A 87 2.73 -2.30 3.56
C CYS A 87 4.24 -2.37 3.82
N LEU A 88 4.87 -1.23 4.12
CA LEU A 88 6.32 -1.11 4.28
C LEU A 88 6.74 -1.03 5.75
N GLN A 89 5.78 -1.22 6.67
CA GLN A 89 6.09 -1.51 8.07
C GLN A 89 7.11 -2.67 8.14
N PRO A 90 8.17 -2.56 8.97
CA PRO A 90 9.27 -3.53 8.95
C PRO A 90 8.80 -4.99 8.99
N GLY A 91 9.19 -5.77 7.99
CA GLY A 91 8.87 -7.20 7.86
C GLY A 91 7.52 -7.52 7.18
N HIS A 92 6.61 -6.55 7.02
CA HIS A 92 5.29 -6.80 6.45
C HIS A 92 5.37 -7.07 4.94
N PHE A 93 6.19 -6.30 4.22
CA PHE A 93 6.41 -6.47 2.79
C PHE A 93 7.01 -7.85 2.47
N GLU A 94 8.04 -8.24 3.22
CA GLU A 94 8.74 -9.53 3.09
C GLU A 94 7.82 -10.71 3.44
N ALA A 95 6.92 -10.53 4.40
CA ALA A 95 5.88 -11.50 4.72
C ALA A 95 4.80 -11.64 3.61
N GLY A 96 4.86 -10.80 2.57
CA GLY A 96 4.00 -10.86 1.39
C GLY A 96 2.83 -9.89 1.42
N MET A 97 2.87 -8.83 2.24
CA MET A 97 1.83 -7.80 2.27
C MET A 97 1.96 -6.83 1.10
N ARG A 98 1.56 -7.32 -0.07
CA ARG A 98 1.55 -6.60 -1.34
C ARG A 98 0.33 -6.96 -2.18
N GLY A 99 -0.01 -6.09 -3.11
CA GLY A 99 -1.03 -6.31 -4.12
C GLY A 99 -0.71 -5.53 -5.39
N ASP A 100 -1.52 -5.72 -6.42
CA ASP A 100 -1.31 -5.11 -7.73
C ASP A 100 -2.54 -4.37 -8.27
N ILE A 101 -2.27 -3.36 -9.07
CA ILE A 101 -3.27 -2.57 -9.78
C ILE A 101 -2.99 -2.70 -11.27
N VAL A 102 -3.96 -3.24 -12.00
CA VAL A 102 -3.88 -3.36 -13.45
C VAL A 102 -4.71 -2.23 -14.06
N VAL A 103 -4.03 -1.29 -14.70
CA VAL A 103 -4.65 -0.14 -15.38
C VAL A 103 -4.75 -0.43 -16.87
N LYS A 104 -5.99 -0.51 -17.37
CA LYS A 104 -6.32 -0.79 -18.78
C LYS A 104 -6.85 0.44 -19.51
#